data_AF-V5TDS0-F1
#
_entry.id   AF-V5TDS0-F1
#
_cell.length_a   1.000
_cell.length_b   1.000
_cell.length_c   1.000
_cell.angle_alpha   90.00
_cell.angle_beta   90.00
_cell.angle_gamma   90.00
#
_symmetry.space_group_name_H-M   'P 1'
#
loop_
_entity.id
_entity.type
_entity.pdbx_description
1 polymer ?
#
loop_
_entity_poly.entity_id
_entity_poly.type
_entity_poly.pdbx_seq_one_letter_code
_entity_poly.pdbx_strand_id
1 'polypeptide(L)'
;KSNIGHSQAAAGVLGLIKMVLALRHERLPKTLHASTPSPRVDWQGSGLKLLQEARAWQRTPGHVRRAGISAFGISGTNAHMILEEAPVARAHEADRSALSVSFPLLISARDESALRSQAGRWAAWLEAHPEVPWSDVVQTAAAHRSHLKTRASIAVAGTPEAITALRALSEQRAHAEVCVTQAERRSRLVFVFSGQGSQCSAMGRELLADSALFAETVRACDAALIPYTGWSVEAVLGGEPAAPALDRIDVVQPALLTMSIALAAVWRSLGIEPAALVGHSQGEIACAVVSGALSLADGARVVALRSQLQERLAGTGAMALVELPLSEVEQRLRAARWAGLSVAVVNTQTSTVVAGDPTSLQEWTSALEREGVFCRRIASDVAGHTPSMDPILDALKQGLASVTPRQASTPMVSTVTSQPIQGEELDAAYWYRN
;
A
#
# COMPACT_ATOMS: atom_id res chain seq x y z
N LYS A 1 38.02 -20.07 -26.18
CA LYS A 1 39.41 -19.57 -26.29
C LYS A 1 39.65 -18.87 -27.63
N SER A 2 39.32 -19.48 -28.78
CA SER A 2 39.50 -18.84 -30.10
C SER A 2 38.92 -17.41 -30.23
N ASN A 3 37.88 -17.06 -29.48
CA ASN A 3 37.24 -15.74 -29.54
C ASN A 3 37.77 -14.72 -28.51
N ILE A 4 38.22 -15.18 -27.34
CA ILE A 4 38.48 -14.30 -26.17
C ILE A 4 39.82 -14.64 -25.47
N GLY A 5 40.69 -15.42 -26.11
CA GLY A 5 41.93 -15.89 -25.51
C GLY A 5 41.75 -16.93 -24.40
N HIS A 6 42.85 -17.21 -23.67
CA HIS A 6 42.85 -18.09 -22.50
C HIS A 6 42.74 -17.25 -21.22
N SER A 7 41.56 -17.22 -20.61
CA SER A 7 41.26 -16.50 -19.36
C SER A 7 41.73 -17.22 -18.09
N GLN A 8 42.82 -17.99 -18.19
CA GLN A 8 43.42 -18.76 -17.11
C GLN A 8 42.37 -19.51 -16.25
N ALA A 9 42.27 -19.18 -14.96
CA ALA A 9 41.35 -19.81 -14.02
C ALA A 9 39.87 -19.73 -14.44
N ALA A 10 39.47 -18.69 -15.18
CA ALA A 10 38.09 -18.53 -15.65
C ALA A 10 37.79 -19.32 -16.94
N ALA A 11 38.76 -20.03 -17.52
CA ALA A 11 38.58 -20.67 -18.83
C ALA A 11 37.50 -21.76 -18.83
N GLY A 12 37.38 -22.51 -17.74
CA GLY A 12 36.34 -23.54 -17.58
C GLY A 12 34.94 -22.95 -17.54
N VAL A 13 34.70 -21.98 -16.65
CA VAL A 13 33.38 -21.35 -16.49
C VAL A 13 32.94 -20.54 -17.73
N LEU A 14 33.88 -19.93 -18.47
CA LEU A 14 33.53 -19.30 -19.75
C LEU A 14 33.13 -20.33 -20.82
N GLY A 15 33.68 -21.54 -20.77
CA GLY A 15 33.21 -22.67 -21.57
C GLY A 15 31.77 -23.06 -21.22
N LEU A 16 31.44 -23.08 -19.93
CA LEU A 16 30.06 -23.28 -19.46
C LEU A 16 29.11 -22.19 -19.95
N ILE A 17 29.45 -20.91 -19.75
CA ILE A 17 28.63 -19.77 -20.18
C ILE A 17 28.35 -19.86 -21.68
N LYS A 18 29.36 -20.14 -22.51
CA LYS A 18 29.20 -20.37 -23.95
C LYS A 18 28.15 -21.45 -24.23
N MET A 19 28.25 -22.60 -23.57
CA MET A 19 27.34 -23.72 -23.86
C MET A 19 25.93 -23.50 -23.34
N VAL A 20 25.76 -22.84 -22.18
CA VAL A 20 24.44 -22.42 -21.68
C VAL A 20 23.78 -21.45 -22.65
N LEU A 21 24.52 -20.46 -23.17
CA LEU A 21 24.00 -19.53 -24.17
C LEU A 21 23.67 -20.25 -25.49
N ALA A 22 24.51 -21.19 -25.93
CA ALA A 22 24.24 -21.98 -27.14
C ALA A 22 22.97 -22.83 -27.03
N LEU A 23 22.70 -23.41 -25.85
CA LEU A 23 21.48 -24.15 -25.56
C LEU A 23 20.25 -23.23 -25.56
N ARG A 24 20.35 -22.06 -24.90
CA ARG A 24 19.28 -21.06 -24.80
C ARG A 24 18.91 -20.45 -26.16
N HIS A 25 19.91 -20.12 -26.97
CA HIS A 25 19.72 -19.53 -28.30
C HIS A 25 19.62 -20.58 -29.42
N GLU A 26 19.56 -21.87 -29.06
CA GLU A 26 19.39 -22.98 -29.99
C GLU A 26 20.39 -22.98 -31.15
N ARG A 27 21.63 -22.57 -30.88
CA ARG A 27 22.66 -22.35 -31.89
C ARG A 27 24.06 -22.55 -31.34
N LEU A 28 24.84 -23.39 -32.01
CA LEU A 28 26.27 -23.58 -31.74
C LEU A 28 27.09 -22.52 -32.50
N PRO A 29 27.88 -21.67 -31.81
CA PRO A 29 28.73 -20.69 -32.48
C PRO A 29 30.01 -21.35 -33.03
N LYS A 30 30.53 -20.79 -34.13
CA LYS A 30 31.77 -21.28 -34.75
C LYS A 30 32.99 -21.10 -33.83
N THR A 31 33.98 -21.97 -33.98
CA THR A 31 35.34 -21.76 -33.46
C THR A 31 36.18 -21.04 -34.52
N LEU A 32 36.94 -20.03 -34.10
CA LEU A 32 37.80 -19.26 -35.01
C LEU A 32 39.12 -19.97 -35.27
N HIS A 33 39.81 -19.59 -36.34
CA HIS A 33 41.13 -20.11 -36.73
C HIS A 33 41.16 -21.63 -36.95
N ALA A 34 40.05 -22.20 -37.42
CA ALA A 34 39.88 -23.64 -37.60
C ALA A 34 39.62 -24.03 -39.06
N SER A 35 39.84 -23.12 -40.03
CA SER A 35 39.66 -23.41 -41.47
C SER A 35 40.55 -24.55 -41.94
N THR A 36 41.80 -24.58 -41.45
CA THR A 36 42.74 -25.67 -41.65
C THR A 36 42.90 -26.45 -40.34
N PRO A 37 42.31 -27.66 -40.20
CA PRO A 37 42.44 -28.48 -39.00
C PRO A 37 43.90 -28.90 -38.75
N SER A 38 44.25 -29.17 -37.48
CA SER A 38 45.59 -29.67 -37.13
C SER A 38 45.87 -31.02 -37.80
N PRO A 39 47.02 -31.21 -38.46
CA PRO A 39 47.38 -32.48 -39.10
C PRO A 39 47.78 -33.56 -38.10
N ARG A 40 47.92 -33.22 -36.80
CA ARG A 40 48.29 -34.16 -35.73
C ARG A 40 47.10 -34.95 -35.18
N VAL A 41 45.91 -34.77 -35.74
CA VAL A 41 44.67 -35.42 -35.29
C VAL A 41 44.03 -36.12 -36.50
N ASP A 42 43.63 -37.38 -36.34
CA ASP A 42 42.79 -38.07 -37.32
C ASP A 42 41.33 -37.57 -37.20
N TRP A 43 40.97 -36.62 -38.05
CA TRP A 43 39.62 -36.06 -38.08
C TRP A 43 38.60 -36.95 -38.81
N GLN A 44 39.03 -37.80 -39.74
CA GLN A 44 38.10 -38.60 -40.54
C GLN A 44 37.60 -39.81 -39.75
N GLY A 45 38.48 -40.47 -38.98
CA GLY A 45 38.13 -41.66 -38.19
C GLY A 45 37.58 -41.38 -36.78
N SER A 46 37.72 -40.17 -36.24
CA SER A 46 37.41 -39.88 -34.82
C SER A 46 35.93 -39.61 -34.50
N GLY A 47 35.08 -39.41 -35.51
CA GLY A 47 33.70 -38.96 -35.29
C GLY A 47 33.57 -37.50 -34.80
N LEU A 48 34.70 -36.77 -34.70
CA LEU A 48 34.74 -35.38 -34.25
C LEU A 48 34.75 -34.42 -35.45
N LYS A 49 34.01 -33.32 -35.34
CA LYS A 49 34.02 -32.25 -36.34
C LYS A 49 34.23 -30.89 -35.68
N LEU A 50 35.15 -30.09 -36.22
CA LEU A 50 35.32 -28.70 -35.81
C LEU A 50 34.11 -27.87 -36.28
N LEU A 51 33.58 -27.02 -35.40
CA LEU A 51 32.52 -26.06 -35.72
C LEU A 51 33.11 -24.87 -36.50
N GLN A 52 33.45 -25.07 -37.78
CA GLN A 52 33.98 -24.00 -38.64
C GLN A 52 32.91 -22.95 -38.98
N GLU A 53 31.64 -23.34 -38.94
CA GLU A 53 30.47 -22.50 -39.14
C GLU A 53 29.52 -22.62 -37.95
N ALA A 54 28.71 -21.58 -37.73
CA ALA A 54 27.68 -21.64 -36.70
C ALA A 54 26.54 -22.53 -37.17
N ARG A 55 26.03 -23.41 -36.30
CA ARG A 55 25.00 -24.40 -36.65
C ARG A 55 23.78 -24.27 -35.75
N ALA A 56 22.60 -24.48 -36.33
CA ALA A 56 21.39 -24.63 -35.55
C ALA A 56 21.52 -25.84 -34.62
N TRP A 57 21.02 -25.69 -33.40
CA TRP A 57 21.01 -26.73 -32.38
C TRP A 57 19.69 -26.68 -31.62
N GLN A 58 18.60 -26.88 -32.36
CA GLN A 58 17.22 -26.72 -31.90
C GLN A 58 16.78 -27.84 -30.97
N ARG A 59 15.81 -27.53 -30.11
CA ARG A 59 15.12 -28.57 -29.31
C ARG A 59 14.46 -29.57 -30.25
N THR A 60 14.65 -30.86 -29.98
CA THR A 60 14.02 -31.94 -30.76
C THR A 60 13.26 -32.85 -29.81
N PRO A 61 11.96 -33.12 -30.05
CA PRO A 61 11.18 -34.04 -29.21
C PRO A 61 11.87 -35.40 -29.06
N GLY A 62 11.93 -35.92 -27.84
CA GLY A 62 12.58 -37.21 -27.54
C GLY A 62 14.12 -37.19 -27.55
N HIS A 63 14.76 -36.06 -27.88
CA HIS A 63 16.22 -35.96 -27.89
C HIS A 63 16.71 -34.77 -27.06
N VAL A 64 17.26 -35.09 -25.88
CA VAL A 64 17.81 -34.09 -24.95
C VAL A 64 19.22 -33.66 -25.39
N ARG A 65 19.39 -32.37 -25.66
CA ARG A 65 20.67 -31.77 -26.04
C ARG A 65 21.65 -31.80 -24.87
N ARG A 66 22.86 -32.33 -25.11
CA ARG A 66 23.95 -32.40 -24.14
C ARG A 66 25.27 -31.91 -24.72
N ALA A 67 26.14 -31.37 -23.87
CA ALA A 67 27.49 -30.94 -24.24
C ALA A 67 28.51 -31.28 -23.16
N GLY A 68 29.70 -31.71 -23.56
CA GLY A 68 30.86 -31.86 -22.69
C GLY A 68 31.73 -30.60 -22.66
N ILE A 69 32.21 -30.21 -21.49
CA ILE A 69 33.16 -29.11 -21.28
C ILE A 69 34.38 -29.67 -20.53
N SER A 70 35.57 -29.54 -21.13
CA SER A 70 36.83 -30.00 -20.53
C SER A 70 37.76 -28.84 -20.19
N ALA A 71 38.45 -28.95 -19.05
CA ALA A 71 39.52 -28.06 -18.64
C ALA A 71 40.71 -28.88 -18.11
N PHE A 72 41.90 -28.61 -18.63
CA PHE A 72 43.13 -29.33 -18.29
C PHE A 72 44.15 -28.31 -17.77
N GLY A 73 44.48 -28.41 -16.48
CA GLY A 73 45.42 -27.53 -15.81
C GLY A 73 46.87 -27.93 -16.06
N ILE A 74 47.78 -26.97 -16.03
CA ILE A 74 49.22 -27.23 -16.21
C ILE A 74 49.80 -28.11 -15.08
N SER A 75 49.17 -28.13 -13.90
CA SER A 75 49.51 -29.04 -12.80
C SER A 75 49.20 -30.51 -13.08
N GLY A 76 48.52 -30.82 -14.19
CA GLY A 76 48.01 -32.16 -14.50
C GLY A 76 46.61 -32.45 -13.96
N THR A 77 46.00 -31.52 -13.23
CA THR A 77 44.61 -31.66 -12.76
C THR A 77 43.62 -31.43 -13.90
N ASN A 78 42.74 -32.41 -14.12
CA ASN A 78 41.77 -32.41 -15.21
C ASN A 78 40.34 -32.36 -14.65
N ALA A 79 39.47 -31.58 -15.29
CA ALA A 79 38.05 -31.53 -15.01
C ALA A 79 37.24 -31.70 -16.29
N HIS A 80 36.16 -32.47 -16.22
CA HIS A 80 35.19 -32.64 -17.30
C HIS A 80 33.77 -32.53 -16.74
N MET A 81 32.91 -31.81 -17.44
CA MET A 81 31.51 -31.58 -17.04
C MET A 81 30.59 -31.84 -18.22
N ILE A 82 29.48 -32.53 -17.96
CA ILE A 82 28.39 -32.74 -18.92
C ILE A 82 27.28 -31.77 -18.57
N LEU A 83 26.89 -30.95 -19.53
CA LEU A 83 25.76 -30.03 -19.44
C LEU A 83 24.59 -30.60 -20.24
N GLU A 84 23.40 -30.51 -19.67
CA GLU A 84 22.13 -30.88 -20.30
C GLU A 84 21.24 -29.64 -20.46
N GLU A 85 20.40 -29.61 -21.48
CA GLU A 85 19.42 -28.53 -21.63
C GLU A 85 18.40 -28.51 -20.50
N ALA A 86 17.93 -27.31 -20.13
CA ALA A 86 16.88 -27.19 -19.13
C ALA A 86 15.58 -27.88 -19.59
N PRO A 87 14.82 -28.51 -18.67
CA PRO A 87 13.47 -29.00 -18.98
C PRO A 87 12.62 -27.90 -19.62
N VAL A 88 11.67 -28.29 -20.48
CA VAL A 88 10.68 -27.34 -21.00
C VAL A 88 9.82 -26.91 -19.80
N ALA A 89 9.91 -25.65 -19.41
CA ALA A 89 9.01 -25.10 -18.41
C ALA A 89 7.59 -25.19 -18.97
N ARG A 90 6.70 -25.92 -18.31
CA ARG A 90 5.27 -25.75 -18.55
C ARG A 90 4.96 -24.31 -18.22
N ALA A 91 4.41 -23.55 -19.16
CA ALA A 91 3.84 -22.26 -18.83
C ALA A 91 2.82 -22.53 -17.73
N HIS A 92 3.10 -22.03 -16.52
CA HIS A 92 2.05 -21.91 -15.55
C HIS A 92 1.07 -20.93 -16.18
N GLU A 93 -0.13 -21.39 -16.55
CA GLU A 93 -1.28 -20.52 -16.68
C GLU A 93 -1.48 -19.92 -15.29
N ALA A 94 -0.71 -18.90 -14.96
CA ALA A 94 -0.98 -18.07 -13.82
C ALA A 94 -2.40 -17.55 -14.05
N ASP A 95 -3.25 -17.70 -13.05
CA ASP A 95 -4.58 -17.12 -13.06
C ASP A 95 -4.42 -15.60 -13.11
N ARG A 96 -4.33 -15.05 -14.33
CA ARG A 96 -4.10 -13.62 -14.60
C ARG A 96 -5.26 -12.76 -14.12
N SER A 97 -6.34 -13.39 -13.63
CA SER A 97 -7.53 -12.76 -13.08
C SER A 97 -7.33 -12.14 -11.69
N ALA A 98 -6.24 -12.44 -10.97
CA ALA A 98 -6.18 -12.16 -9.53
C ALA A 98 -5.66 -10.76 -9.14
N LEU A 99 -5.06 -9.98 -10.06
CA LEU A 99 -4.52 -8.66 -9.74
C LEU A 99 -5.04 -7.61 -10.73
N SER A 100 -6.25 -7.11 -10.47
CA SER A 100 -6.78 -5.87 -11.05
C SER A 100 -6.12 -4.60 -10.47
N VAL A 101 -5.21 -4.76 -9.51
CA VAL A 101 -4.51 -3.65 -8.85
C VAL A 101 -3.20 -3.33 -9.59
N SER A 102 -3.04 -2.08 -10.01
CA SER A 102 -1.77 -1.59 -10.57
C SER A 102 -0.72 -1.49 -9.47
N PHE A 103 0.32 -2.32 -9.55
CA PHE A 103 1.46 -2.26 -8.64
C PHE A 103 2.52 -1.28 -9.18
N PRO A 104 3.18 -0.51 -8.30
CA PRO A 104 4.22 0.41 -8.73
C PRO A 104 5.46 -0.37 -9.20
N LEU A 105 6.16 0.18 -10.20
CA LEU A 105 7.49 -0.28 -10.53
C LEU A 105 8.47 0.20 -9.45
N LEU A 106 9.11 -0.76 -8.79
CA LEU A 106 10.08 -0.51 -7.73
C LEU A 106 11.50 -0.64 -8.28
N ILE A 107 12.30 0.43 -8.18
CA ILE A 107 13.72 0.36 -8.50
C ILE A 107 14.54 0.89 -7.33
N SER A 108 15.74 0.33 -7.16
CA SER A 108 16.63 0.75 -6.08
C SER A 108 18.09 0.73 -6.49
N ALA A 109 18.88 1.49 -5.77
CA ALA A 109 20.31 1.60 -5.93
C ALA A 109 20.97 1.94 -4.58
N ARG A 110 22.30 1.88 -4.54
CA ARG A 110 23.07 2.19 -3.34
C ARG A 110 22.97 3.67 -2.94
N ASP A 111 22.89 4.55 -3.94
CA ASP A 111 22.85 6.00 -3.82
C ASP A 111 22.06 6.60 -4.99
N GLU A 112 21.82 7.91 -4.95
CA GLU A 112 21.02 8.64 -5.95
C GLU A 112 21.66 8.61 -7.35
N SER A 113 23.00 8.69 -7.45
CA SER A 113 23.67 8.67 -8.75
C SER A 113 23.51 7.33 -9.45
N ALA A 114 23.66 6.25 -8.69
CA ALA A 114 23.40 4.90 -9.15
C ALA A 114 21.91 4.68 -9.46
N LEU A 115 20.98 5.30 -8.71
CA LEU A 115 19.54 5.21 -8.98
C LEU A 115 19.18 5.84 -10.32
N ARG A 116 19.70 7.04 -10.62
CA ARG A 116 19.50 7.70 -11.91
C ARG A 116 20.05 6.88 -13.06
N SER A 117 21.27 6.39 -12.91
CA SER A 117 21.89 5.51 -13.90
C SER A 117 21.07 4.23 -14.13
N GLN A 118 20.51 3.66 -13.06
CA GLN A 118 19.64 2.50 -13.13
C GLN A 118 18.30 2.83 -13.82
N ALA A 119 17.73 4.01 -13.57
CA ALA A 119 16.51 4.46 -14.21
C ALA A 119 16.68 4.59 -15.74
N GLY A 120 17.78 5.21 -16.19
CA GLY A 120 18.11 5.30 -17.61
C GLY A 120 18.29 3.93 -18.28
N ARG A 121 18.93 2.98 -17.58
CA ARG A 121 19.06 1.59 -18.07
C ARG A 121 17.72 0.87 -18.17
N TRP A 122 16.82 1.05 -17.19
CA TRP A 122 15.48 0.48 -17.25
C TRP A 122 14.67 1.07 -18.40
N ALA A 123 14.71 2.39 -18.59
CA ALA A 123 14.01 3.05 -19.70
C ALA A 123 14.47 2.49 -21.06
N ALA A 124 15.78 2.45 -21.30
CA ALA A 124 16.34 1.90 -22.54
C ALA A 124 16.02 0.40 -22.71
N TRP A 125 16.01 -0.37 -21.63
CA TRP A 125 15.65 -1.79 -21.70
C TRP A 125 14.17 -1.98 -22.05
N LEU A 126 13.25 -1.21 -21.45
CA LEU A 126 11.82 -1.27 -21.74
C LEU A 126 11.52 -0.85 -23.18
N GLU A 127 12.20 0.18 -23.70
CA GLU A 127 12.09 0.60 -25.10
C GLU A 127 12.52 -0.51 -26.07
N ALA A 128 13.55 -1.28 -25.70
CA ALA A 128 14.08 -2.35 -26.54
C ALA A 128 13.28 -3.66 -26.44
N HIS A 129 12.39 -3.81 -25.45
CA HIS A 129 11.63 -5.04 -25.18
C HIS A 129 10.12 -4.78 -24.97
N PRO A 130 9.43 -4.14 -25.93
CA PRO A 130 8.01 -3.82 -25.81
C PRO A 130 7.11 -5.07 -25.75
N GLU A 131 7.62 -6.24 -26.12
CA GLU A 131 6.92 -7.51 -26.07
C GLU A 131 6.76 -8.08 -24.65
N VAL A 132 7.52 -7.57 -23.67
CA VAL A 132 7.49 -8.10 -22.31
C VAL A 132 6.25 -7.56 -21.57
N PRO A 133 5.41 -8.42 -20.98
CA PRO A 133 4.25 -7.98 -20.22
C PRO A 133 4.64 -7.07 -19.04
N TRP A 134 3.92 -5.96 -18.88
CA TRP A 134 4.18 -5.00 -17.80
C TRP A 134 4.10 -5.63 -16.40
N SER A 135 3.15 -6.55 -16.19
CA SER A 135 3.00 -7.31 -14.94
C SER A 135 4.29 -8.05 -14.56
N ASP A 136 4.94 -8.68 -15.55
CA ASP A 136 6.14 -9.48 -15.33
C ASP A 136 7.34 -8.59 -14.99
N VAL A 137 7.39 -7.39 -15.58
CA VAL A 137 8.39 -6.36 -15.24
C VAL A 137 8.25 -5.95 -13.78
N VAL A 138 7.05 -5.55 -13.37
CA VAL A 138 6.77 -5.09 -12.01
C VAL A 138 7.02 -6.20 -10.99
N GLN A 139 6.52 -7.42 -11.25
CA GLN A 139 6.73 -8.58 -10.39
C GLN A 139 8.21 -8.92 -10.25
N THR A 140 8.97 -8.91 -11.35
CA THR A 140 10.40 -9.18 -11.34
C THR A 140 11.17 -8.11 -10.55
N ALA A 141 10.80 -6.85 -10.72
CA ALA A 141 11.40 -5.75 -9.98
C ALA A 141 11.12 -5.83 -8.47
N ALA A 142 9.91 -6.24 -8.09
CA ALA A 142 9.52 -6.36 -6.69
C ALA A 142 10.08 -7.62 -6.00
N ALA A 143 10.03 -8.78 -6.65
CA ALA A 143 10.32 -10.08 -6.02
C ALA A 143 11.69 -10.67 -6.37
N HIS A 144 12.30 -10.26 -7.49
CA HIS A 144 13.52 -10.86 -8.04
C HIS A 144 14.68 -9.87 -8.18
N ARG A 145 14.66 -8.80 -7.38
CA ARG A 145 15.75 -7.83 -7.24
C ARG A 145 16.03 -7.53 -5.77
N SER A 146 17.29 -7.21 -5.48
CA SER A 146 17.68 -6.71 -4.17
C SER A 146 17.18 -5.28 -3.98
N HIS A 147 16.56 -4.99 -2.83
CA HIS A 147 16.06 -3.66 -2.48
C HIS A 147 17.07 -2.88 -1.65
N LEU A 148 17.82 -2.00 -2.32
CA LEU A 148 18.90 -1.19 -1.75
C LEU A 148 18.38 0.06 -1.01
N LYS A 149 19.31 0.90 -0.53
CA LYS A 149 19.02 2.04 0.34
C LYS A 149 18.23 3.14 -0.36
N THR A 150 18.68 3.61 -1.52
CA THR A 150 17.97 4.65 -2.28
C THR A 150 16.96 3.98 -3.19
N ARG A 151 15.68 4.34 -3.06
CA ARG A 151 14.56 3.68 -3.75
C ARG A 151 13.74 4.70 -4.52
N ALA A 152 13.21 4.27 -5.66
CA ALA A 152 12.12 4.95 -6.34
C ALA A 152 10.93 4.01 -6.52
N SER A 153 9.73 4.56 -6.32
CA SER A 153 8.45 3.97 -6.67
C SER A 153 7.85 4.75 -7.82
N ILE A 154 7.39 4.05 -8.86
CA ILE A 154 6.82 4.64 -10.07
C ILE A 154 5.40 4.09 -10.25
N ALA A 155 4.40 4.93 -10.00
CA ALA A 155 2.98 4.55 -9.97
C ALA A 155 2.32 4.78 -11.34
N VAL A 156 2.53 3.86 -12.28
CA VAL A 156 2.01 3.97 -13.66
C VAL A 156 1.36 2.68 -14.10
N ALA A 157 0.38 2.79 -15.01
CA ALA A 157 -0.40 1.65 -15.49
C ALA A 157 0.31 0.82 -16.58
N GLY A 158 1.38 1.34 -17.18
CA GLY A 158 1.96 0.73 -18.36
C GLY A 158 3.41 1.11 -18.66
N THR A 159 3.95 0.40 -19.65
CA THR A 159 5.34 0.55 -20.10
C THR A 159 5.64 1.93 -20.70
N PRO A 160 4.78 2.54 -21.55
CA PRO A 160 5.05 3.87 -22.12
C PRO A 160 5.20 4.96 -21.05
N GLU A 161 4.30 4.97 -20.07
CA GLU A 161 4.31 5.92 -18.95
C GLU A 161 5.53 5.68 -18.05
N ALA A 162 5.88 4.41 -17.81
CA ALA A 162 7.07 4.04 -17.04
C ALA A 162 8.36 4.55 -17.68
N ILE A 163 8.51 4.42 -19.01
CA ILE A 163 9.67 4.92 -19.75
C ILE A 163 9.81 6.44 -19.54
N THR A 164 8.71 7.18 -19.66
CA THR A 164 8.68 8.63 -19.47
C THR A 164 9.11 9.03 -18.05
N ALA A 165 8.55 8.36 -17.04
CA ALA A 165 8.87 8.58 -15.64
C ALA A 165 10.33 8.22 -15.30
N LEU A 166 10.84 7.10 -15.82
CA LEU A 166 12.23 6.65 -15.64
C LEU A 166 13.24 7.60 -16.29
N ARG A 167 12.92 8.15 -17.48
CA ARG A 167 13.76 9.17 -18.13
C ARG A 167 13.79 10.46 -17.31
N ALA A 168 12.63 10.91 -16.82
CA ALA A 168 12.58 12.06 -15.91
C ALA A 168 13.45 11.85 -14.66
N LEU A 169 13.35 10.68 -14.02
CA LEU A 169 14.19 10.33 -12.88
C LEU A 169 15.69 10.30 -13.24
N SER A 170 16.05 9.69 -14.37
CA SER A 170 17.44 9.64 -14.85
C SER A 170 18.02 11.04 -15.09
N GLU A 171 17.20 11.96 -15.58
CA GLU A 171 17.57 13.35 -15.93
C GLU A 171 17.38 14.34 -14.77
N GLN A 172 16.99 13.88 -13.58
CA GLN A 172 16.71 14.72 -12.40
C GLN A 172 15.55 15.72 -12.61
N ARG A 173 14.58 15.37 -13.45
CA ARG A 173 13.36 16.15 -13.62
C ARG A 173 12.27 15.61 -12.70
N ALA A 174 11.50 16.52 -12.11
CA ALA A 174 10.32 16.15 -11.33
C ALA A 174 9.28 15.45 -12.22
N HIS A 175 8.59 14.47 -11.65
CA HIS A 175 7.50 13.75 -12.29
C HIS A 175 6.49 13.32 -11.22
N ALA A 176 5.20 13.55 -11.46
CA ALA A 176 4.15 13.34 -10.46
C ALA A 176 4.11 11.89 -9.95
N GLU A 177 4.27 10.93 -10.87
CA GLU A 177 4.23 9.49 -10.53
C GLU A 177 5.52 8.92 -9.95
N VAL A 178 6.55 9.74 -9.72
CA VAL A 178 7.85 9.28 -9.21
C VAL A 178 8.05 9.77 -7.78
N CYS A 179 8.13 8.82 -6.85
CA CYS A 179 8.54 9.09 -5.48
C CYS A 179 9.94 8.50 -5.24
N VAL A 180 10.89 9.33 -4.80
CA VAL A 180 12.25 8.90 -4.42
C VAL A 180 12.41 9.05 -2.92
N THR A 181 12.97 8.03 -2.26
CA THR A 181 13.22 8.05 -0.82
C THR A 181 14.48 7.27 -0.44
N GLN A 182 14.97 7.52 0.77
CA GLN A 182 15.98 6.71 1.42
C GLN A 182 15.29 5.73 2.35
N ALA A 183 15.50 4.44 2.12
CA ALA A 183 14.96 3.39 2.96
C ALA A 183 15.62 3.43 4.34
N GLU A 184 14.79 3.47 5.37
CA GLU A 184 15.18 3.36 6.76
C GLU A 184 14.83 1.97 7.31
N ARG A 185 15.36 1.65 8.49
CA ARG A 185 15.00 0.41 9.18
C ARG A 185 13.51 0.46 9.51
N ARG A 186 12.75 -0.53 9.03
CA ARG A 186 11.31 -0.66 9.32
C ARG A 186 11.09 -0.64 10.83
N SER A 187 10.35 0.35 11.31
CA SER A 187 9.85 0.44 12.67
C SER A 187 8.53 -0.35 12.82
N ARG A 188 7.99 -0.36 14.04
CA ARG A 188 6.64 -0.85 14.29
C ARG A 188 5.63 0.10 13.62
N LEU A 189 4.70 -0.45 12.85
CA LEU A 189 3.69 0.31 12.14
C LEU A 189 2.47 0.57 13.03
N VAL A 190 1.83 1.71 12.88
CA VAL A 190 0.55 2.04 13.52
C VAL A 190 -0.46 2.37 12.43
N PHE A 191 -1.66 1.79 12.52
CA PHE A 191 -2.79 2.26 11.71
C PHE A 191 -3.52 3.36 12.49
N VAL A 192 -3.69 4.51 11.84
CA VAL A 192 -4.37 5.68 12.40
C VAL A 192 -5.70 5.85 11.69
N PHE A 193 -6.78 5.81 12.44
CA PHE A 193 -8.15 5.91 11.94
C PHE A 193 -8.70 7.29 12.29
N SER A 194 -8.85 8.13 11.27
CA SER A 194 -9.35 9.50 11.42
C SER A 194 -10.83 9.54 11.80
N GLY A 195 -11.26 10.66 12.37
CA GLY A 195 -12.69 10.98 12.53
C GLY A 195 -13.32 11.47 11.22
N GLN A 196 -14.39 12.25 11.34
CA GLN A 196 -15.06 12.93 10.22
C GLN A 196 -14.15 14.00 9.59
N GLY A 197 -14.29 14.21 8.27
CA GLY A 197 -13.61 15.27 7.51
C GLY A 197 -12.81 14.77 6.31
N SER A 198 -12.58 13.46 6.18
CA SER A 198 -11.86 12.85 5.05
C SER A 198 -12.77 12.38 3.92
N GLN A 199 -14.10 12.43 4.11
CA GLN A 199 -15.06 11.96 3.13
C GLN A 199 -15.02 12.79 1.85
N CYS A 200 -15.11 12.12 0.71
CA CYS A 200 -15.30 12.75 -0.59
C CYS A 200 -16.31 11.95 -1.42
N SER A 201 -16.90 12.59 -2.42
CA SER A 201 -17.92 11.96 -3.27
C SER A 201 -17.35 10.71 -3.96
N ALA A 202 -18.08 9.60 -3.88
CA ALA A 202 -17.72 8.32 -4.48
C ALA A 202 -16.32 7.79 -4.09
N MET A 203 -15.90 8.04 -2.84
CA MET A 203 -14.55 7.71 -2.34
C MET A 203 -14.17 6.22 -2.43
N GLY A 204 -15.14 5.31 -2.60
CA GLY A 204 -14.89 3.87 -2.73
C GLY A 204 -15.00 3.33 -4.16
N ARG A 205 -15.48 4.13 -5.13
CA ARG A 205 -15.91 3.65 -6.45
C ARG A 205 -14.85 2.86 -7.21
N GLU A 206 -13.62 3.39 -7.28
CA GLU A 206 -12.53 2.73 -8.01
C GLU A 206 -12.11 1.44 -7.29
N LEU A 207 -11.98 1.46 -5.96
CA LEU A 207 -11.61 0.27 -5.19
C LEU A 207 -12.69 -0.82 -5.19
N LEU A 208 -13.97 -0.45 -5.30
CA LEU A 208 -15.07 -1.40 -5.50
C LEU A 208 -14.93 -2.18 -6.81
N ALA A 209 -14.44 -1.52 -7.87
CA ALA A 209 -14.19 -2.15 -9.17
C ALA A 209 -12.88 -2.95 -9.19
N ASP A 210 -11.82 -2.41 -8.58
CA ASP A 210 -10.45 -2.89 -8.77
C ASP A 210 -9.95 -3.84 -7.67
N SER A 211 -10.67 -3.96 -6.54
CA SER A 211 -10.26 -4.82 -5.42
C SER A 211 -11.41 -5.69 -4.92
N ALA A 212 -11.36 -6.98 -5.25
CA ALA A 212 -12.36 -7.96 -4.83
C ALA A 212 -12.50 -8.03 -3.29
N LEU A 213 -11.38 -7.99 -2.55
CA LEU A 213 -11.38 -7.99 -1.08
C LEU A 213 -12.00 -6.72 -0.50
N PHE A 214 -11.71 -5.56 -1.11
CA PHE A 214 -12.32 -4.30 -0.69
C PHE A 214 -13.84 -4.38 -0.88
N ALA A 215 -14.30 -4.80 -2.05
CA ALA A 215 -15.72 -4.94 -2.36
C ALA A 215 -16.43 -5.97 -1.47
N GLU A 216 -15.80 -7.10 -1.17
CA GLU A 216 -16.33 -8.09 -0.21
C GLU A 216 -16.46 -7.52 1.20
N THR A 217 -15.45 -6.77 1.65
CA THR A 217 -15.48 -6.13 2.97
C THR A 217 -16.56 -5.06 3.05
N VAL A 218 -16.73 -4.27 1.98
CA VAL A 218 -17.82 -3.28 1.88
C VAL A 218 -19.18 -3.96 1.96
N ARG A 219 -19.40 -5.05 1.21
CA ARG A 219 -20.66 -5.83 1.28
C ARG A 219 -20.94 -6.38 2.69
N ALA A 220 -19.91 -6.82 3.40
CA ALA A 220 -20.06 -7.28 4.78
C ALA A 220 -20.48 -6.13 5.72
N CYS A 221 -19.87 -4.95 5.58
CA CYS A 221 -20.25 -3.75 6.32
C CYS A 221 -21.67 -3.30 5.97
N ASP A 222 -22.04 -3.34 4.69
CA ASP A 222 -23.36 -3.00 4.17
C ASP A 222 -24.45 -3.86 4.82
N ALA A 223 -24.28 -5.18 4.79
CA ALA A 223 -25.18 -6.13 5.44
C ALA A 223 -25.30 -5.92 6.96
N ALA A 224 -24.21 -5.49 7.62
CA ALA A 224 -24.22 -5.20 9.05
C ALA A 224 -24.88 -3.86 9.41
N LEU A 225 -24.84 -2.87 8.50
CA LEU A 225 -25.37 -1.52 8.71
C LEU A 225 -26.84 -1.38 8.35
N ILE A 226 -27.31 -2.04 7.28
CA ILE A 226 -28.69 -1.96 6.77
C ILE A 226 -29.75 -2.11 7.88
N PRO A 227 -29.65 -3.06 8.83
CA PRO A 227 -30.65 -3.21 9.90
C PRO A 227 -30.83 -1.97 10.78
N TYR A 228 -29.81 -1.10 10.85
CA TYR A 228 -29.84 0.12 11.65
C TYR A 228 -30.08 1.36 10.81
N THR A 229 -29.53 1.42 9.60
CA THR A 229 -29.54 2.61 8.75
C THR A 229 -30.73 2.66 7.79
N GLY A 230 -31.20 1.51 7.31
CA GLY A 230 -32.23 1.40 6.27
C GLY A 230 -31.74 1.76 4.85
N TRP A 231 -30.43 1.94 4.65
CA TRP A 231 -29.83 2.28 3.35
C TRP A 231 -28.48 1.57 3.15
N SER A 232 -28.05 1.46 1.89
CA SER A 232 -26.81 0.78 1.50
C SER A 232 -25.60 1.72 1.51
N VAL A 233 -24.59 1.38 2.31
CA VAL A 233 -23.28 2.04 2.31
C VAL A 233 -22.48 1.73 1.06
N GLU A 234 -22.65 0.55 0.45
CA GLU A 234 -22.03 0.24 -0.84
C GLU A 234 -22.49 1.23 -1.92
N ALA A 235 -23.81 1.49 -1.99
CA ALA A 235 -24.37 2.48 -2.93
C ALA A 235 -23.84 3.90 -2.66
N VAL A 236 -23.70 4.30 -1.39
CA VAL A 236 -23.10 5.60 -1.01
C VAL A 236 -21.65 5.70 -1.47
N LEU A 237 -20.83 4.67 -1.22
CA LEU A 237 -19.42 4.64 -1.59
C LEU A 237 -19.21 4.56 -3.11
N GLY A 238 -20.11 3.88 -3.82
CA GLY A 238 -20.15 3.84 -5.29
C GLY A 238 -20.61 5.16 -5.93
N GLY A 239 -21.26 6.04 -5.17
CA GLY A 239 -21.80 7.31 -5.65
C GLY A 239 -23.08 7.13 -6.47
N GLU A 240 -23.93 6.17 -6.10
CA GLU A 240 -25.19 5.95 -6.79
C GLU A 240 -26.16 7.14 -6.60
N PRO A 241 -26.88 7.59 -7.64
CA PRO A 241 -27.78 8.75 -7.54
C PRO A 241 -28.92 8.62 -6.52
N ALA A 242 -29.36 7.39 -6.22
CA ALA A 242 -30.42 7.11 -5.26
C ALA A 242 -29.91 6.97 -3.81
N ALA A 243 -28.58 6.95 -3.61
CA ALA A 243 -27.99 6.83 -2.29
C ALA A 243 -28.17 8.13 -1.49
N PRO A 244 -28.26 8.05 -0.15
CA PRO A 244 -28.28 9.23 0.71
C PRO A 244 -27.05 10.13 0.47
N ALA A 245 -27.25 11.44 0.66
CA ALA A 245 -26.17 12.42 0.51
C ALA A 245 -25.08 12.23 1.58
N LEU A 246 -23.82 12.28 1.15
CA LEU A 246 -22.63 12.14 2.00
C LEU A 246 -22.25 13.47 2.68
N ASP A 247 -23.23 14.15 3.25
CA ASP A 247 -23.10 15.40 4.00
C ASP A 247 -23.77 15.31 5.39
N ARG A 248 -24.80 14.48 5.54
CA ARG A 248 -25.45 14.15 6.81
C ARG A 248 -24.56 13.30 7.71
N ILE A 249 -24.53 13.59 9.01
CA ILE A 249 -23.63 12.90 9.94
C ILE A 249 -23.97 11.40 10.05
N ASP A 250 -25.26 11.07 9.97
CA ASP A 250 -25.76 9.69 10.02
C ASP A 250 -25.42 8.87 8.77
N VAL A 251 -24.96 9.50 7.69
CA VAL A 251 -24.46 8.85 6.48
C VAL A 251 -22.92 8.84 6.44
N VAL A 252 -22.29 9.97 6.81
CA VAL A 252 -20.84 10.14 6.78
C VAL A 252 -20.13 9.17 7.74
N GLN A 253 -20.64 9.01 8.96
CA GLN A 253 -19.98 8.16 9.96
C GLN A 253 -19.95 6.68 9.56
N PRO A 254 -21.07 6.03 9.17
CA PRO A 254 -21.02 4.65 8.69
C PRO A 254 -20.21 4.45 7.41
N ALA A 255 -20.22 5.42 6.50
CA ALA A 255 -19.40 5.38 5.27
C ALA A 255 -17.89 5.40 5.60
N LEU A 256 -17.45 6.26 6.52
CA LEU A 256 -16.06 6.33 6.97
C LEU A 256 -15.62 5.10 7.76
N LEU A 257 -16.51 4.52 8.59
CA LEU A 257 -16.26 3.23 9.24
C LEU A 257 -15.99 2.14 8.19
N THR A 258 -16.85 2.07 7.17
CA THR A 258 -16.76 1.07 6.11
C THR A 258 -15.46 1.21 5.31
N MET A 259 -15.11 2.44 4.90
CA MET A 259 -13.82 2.71 4.24
C MET A 259 -12.63 2.29 5.10
N SER A 260 -12.66 2.65 6.39
CA SER A 260 -11.59 2.34 7.33
C SER A 260 -11.34 0.83 7.47
N ILE A 261 -12.41 0.05 7.63
CA ILE A 261 -12.33 -1.41 7.76
C ILE A 261 -11.85 -2.03 6.44
N ALA A 262 -12.41 -1.61 5.30
CA ALA A 262 -12.06 -2.15 3.99
C ALA A 262 -10.61 -1.83 3.59
N LEU A 263 -10.14 -0.60 3.84
CA LEU A 263 -8.73 -0.24 3.62
C LEU A 263 -7.79 -1.01 4.54
N ALA A 264 -8.14 -1.20 5.81
CA ALA A 264 -7.34 -2.01 6.73
C ALA A 264 -7.22 -3.47 6.26
N ALA A 265 -8.31 -4.05 5.72
CA ALA A 265 -8.29 -5.39 5.14
C ALA A 265 -7.36 -5.47 3.92
N VAL A 266 -7.41 -4.51 3.00
CA VAL A 266 -6.51 -4.43 1.83
C VAL A 266 -5.05 -4.27 2.25
N TRP A 267 -4.74 -3.41 3.22
CA TRP A 267 -3.37 -3.28 3.71
C TRP A 267 -2.84 -4.58 4.30
N ARG A 268 -3.65 -5.28 5.11
CA ARG A 268 -3.28 -6.58 5.68
C ARG A 268 -3.07 -7.66 4.62
N SER A 269 -3.89 -7.69 3.55
CA SER A 269 -3.70 -8.66 2.47
C SER A 269 -2.39 -8.45 1.69
N LEU A 270 -1.80 -7.26 1.77
CA LEU A 270 -0.47 -6.95 1.23
C LEU A 270 0.67 -7.28 2.21
N GLY A 271 0.37 -7.91 3.36
CA GLY A 271 1.35 -8.25 4.40
C GLY A 271 1.75 -7.06 5.29
N ILE A 272 0.97 -5.98 5.28
CA ILE A 272 1.21 -4.78 6.09
C ILE A 272 0.36 -4.89 7.35
N GLU A 273 0.98 -5.44 8.39
CA GLU A 273 0.37 -5.61 9.71
C GLU A 273 0.71 -4.45 10.67
N PRO A 274 -0.28 -3.85 11.34
CA PRO A 274 -0.07 -2.87 12.39
C PRO A 274 0.39 -3.54 13.69
N ALA A 275 1.32 -2.91 14.39
CA ALA A 275 1.71 -3.26 15.74
C ALA A 275 0.80 -2.61 16.81
N ALA A 276 0.10 -1.53 16.44
CA ALA A 276 -0.92 -0.90 17.26
C ALA A 276 -1.92 -0.14 16.36
N LEU A 277 -3.10 0.14 16.92
CA LEU A 277 -4.13 0.97 16.29
C LEU A 277 -4.40 2.21 17.17
N VAL A 278 -4.67 3.34 16.53
CA VAL A 278 -5.12 4.57 17.20
C VAL A 278 -6.27 5.16 16.40
N GLY A 279 -7.36 5.50 17.07
CA GLY A 279 -8.53 6.09 16.44
C GLY A 279 -8.79 7.47 17.00
N HIS A 280 -9.25 8.39 16.16
CA HIS A 280 -9.61 9.74 16.56
C HIS A 280 -11.14 9.87 16.64
N SER A 281 -11.69 10.12 17.83
CA SER A 281 -13.14 10.22 18.06
C SER A 281 -13.83 8.93 17.56
N GLN A 282 -14.85 9.04 16.69
CA GLN A 282 -15.51 7.90 16.05
C GLN A 282 -14.56 6.93 15.33
N GLY A 283 -13.36 7.36 14.93
CA GLY A 283 -12.35 6.50 14.31
C GLY A 283 -11.93 5.34 15.22
N GLU A 284 -12.11 5.47 16.55
CA GLU A 284 -11.90 4.36 17.48
C GLU A 284 -12.85 3.18 17.25
N ILE A 285 -14.05 3.41 16.69
CA ILE A 285 -14.98 2.34 16.33
C ILE A 285 -14.35 1.44 15.26
N ALA A 286 -13.67 2.04 14.28
CA ALA A 286 -12.92 1.30 13.27
C ALA A 286 -11.76 0.52 13.89
N CYS A 287 -11.01 1.12 14.83
CA CYS A 287 -9.97 0.40 15.57
C CYS A 287 -10.53 -0.81 16.33
N ALA A 288 -11.68 -0.65 16.99
CA ALA A 288 -12.30 -1.70 17.76
C ALA A 288 -12.71 -2.89 16.89
N VAL A 289 -13.23 -2.63 15.68
CA VAL A 289 -13.55 -3.69 14.71
C VAL A 289 -12.28 -4.32 14.13
N VAL A 290 -11.31 -3.51 13.69
CA VAL A 290 -10.06 -3.99 13.05
C VAL A 290 -9.16 -4.77 14.02
N SER A 291 -9.19 -4.43 15.31
CA SER A 291 -8.51 -5.19 16.37
C SER A 291 -9.24 -6.46 16.78
N GLY A 292 -10.49 -6.66 16.33
CA GLY A 292 -11.34 -7.78 16.76
C GLY A 292 -11.99 -7.59 18.14
N ALA A 293 -11.78 -6.44 18.80
CA ALA A 293 -12.40 -6.14 20.09
C ALA A 293 -13.93 -5.96 19.97
N LEU A 294 -14.42 -5.47 18.83
CA LEU A 294 -15.83 -5.49 18.47
C LEU A 294 -16.07 -6.37 17.25
N SER A 295 -17.20 -7.07 17.25
CA SER A 295 -17.69 -7.70 16.03
C SER A 295 -18.09 -6.63 15.01
N LEU A 296 -18.14 -6.99 13.72
CA LEU A 296 -18.62 -6.06 12.70
C LEU A 296 -20.06 -5.57 12.98
N ALA A 297 -20.92 -6.45 13.48
CA ALA A 297 -22.29 -6.11 13.84
C ALA A 297 -22.36 -5.12 15.03
N ASP A 298 -21.50 -5.29 16.03
CA ASP A 298 -21.40 -4.36 17.16
C ASP A 298 -20.83 -3.01 16.71
N GLY A 299 -19.78 -2.99 15.89
CA GLY A 299 -19.23 -1.76 15.32
C GLY A 299 -20.25 -0.99 14.47
N ALA A 300 -21.00 -1.71 13.62
CA ALA A 300 -22.10 -1.16 12.82
C ALA A 300 -23.20 -0.56 13.72
N ARG A 301 -23.58 -1.24 14.80
CA ARG A 301 -24.54 -0.74 15.77
C ARG A 301 -24.04 0.53 16.47
N VAL A 302 -22.79 0.55 16.92
CA VAL A 302 -22.20 1.70 17.62
C VAL A 302 -22.20 2.92 16.70
N VAL A 303 -21.69 2.80 15.47
CA VAL A 303 -21.62 3.94 14.55
C VAL A 303 -23.01 4.41 14.10
N ALA A 304 -23.94 3.49 13.82
CA ALA A 304 -25.27 3.85 13.34
C ALA A 304 -26.06 4.57 14.43
N LEU A 305 -26.12 4.02 15.65
CA LEU A 305 -26.86 4.65 16.75
C LEU A 305 -26.24 5.99 17.16
N ARG A 306 -24.90 6.06 17.28
CA ARG A 306 -24.19 7.31 17.58
C ARG A 306 -24.56 8.40 16.59
N SER A 307 -24.40 8.11 15.30
CA SER A 307 -24.56 9.10 14.25
C SER A 307 -26.02 9.54 14.06
N GLN A 308 -26.99 8.62 14.16
CA GLN A 308 -28.43 8.95 14.15
C GLN A 308 -28.86 9.80 15.34
N LEU A 309 -28.28 9.58 16.52
CA LEU A 309 -28.54 10.40 17.69
C LEU A 309 -27.93 11.79 17.54
N GLN A 310 -26.70 11.88 17.02
CA GLN A 310 -26.05 13.16 16.73
C GLN A 310 -26.78 13.97 15.67
N GLU A 311 -27.38 13.33 14.66
CA GLU A 311 -28.20 14.01 13.65
C GLU A 311 -29.39 14.77 14.27
N ARG A 312 -29.92 14.34 15.42
CA ARG A 312 -30.98 15.06 16.15
C ARG A 312 -30.52 16.40 16.72
N LEU A 313 -29.20 16.58 16.83
CA LEU A 313 -28.54 17.79 17.30
C LEU A 313 -27.93 18.61 16.16
N ALA A 314 -28.16 18.20 14.90
CA ALA A 314 -27.66 18.93 13.74
C ALA A 314 -28.17 20.38 13.75
N GLY A 315 -27.25 21.32 13.56
CA GLY A 315 -27.51 22.76 13.57
C GLY A 315 -27.49 23.41 14.95
N THR A 316 -27.43 22.63 16.06
CA THR A 316 -27.39 23.20 17.41
C THR A 316 -25.97 23.45 17.91
N GLY A 317 -24.95 23.07 17.16
CA GLY A 317 -23.55 23.19 17.55
C GLY A 317 -22.62 23.46 16.39
N ALA A 318 -21.40 23.89 16.72
CA ALA A 318 -20.33 24.12 15.75
C ALA A 318 -18.99 23.73 16.34
N MET A 319 -18.00 23.51 15.47
CA MET A 319 -16.61 23.23 15.86
C MET A 319 -15.64 24.07 15.02
N ALA A 320 -14.53 24.49 15.62
CA ALA A 320 -13.47 25.22 14.93
C ALA A 320 -12.09 24.75 15.42
N LEU A 321 -11.20 24.52 14.46
CA LEU A 321 -9.78 24.35 14.70
C LEU A 321 -9.15 25.71 14.97
N VAL A 322 -8.26 25.76 15.95
CA VAL A 322 -7.49 26.94 16.34
C VAL A 322 -6.02 26.54 16.48
N GLU A 323 -5.13 27.31 15.86
CA GLU A 323 -3.68 27.11 15.96
C GLU A 323 -3.11 27.70 17.26
N LEU A 324 -3.59 27.19 18.40
CA LEU A 324 -3.09 27.51 19.73
C LEU A 324 -2.87 26.24 20.56
N PRO A 325 -1.88 26.25 21.47
CA PRO A 325 -1.72 25.20 22.48
C PRO A 325 -2.93 25.13 23.42
N LEU A 326 -3.20 23.92 23.94
CA LEU A 326 -4.31 23.65 24.87
C LEU A 326 -4.39 24.67 26.02
N SER A 327 -3.27 24.91 26.70
CA SER A 327 -3.23 25.78 27.89
C SER A 327 -3.68 27.21 27.60
N GLU A 328 -3.40 27.72 26.41
CA GLU A 328 -3.79 29.07 26.01
C GLU A 328 -5.29 29.12 25.66
N VAL A 329 -5.79 28.10 24.96
CA VAL A 329 -7.22 27.95 24.68
C VAL A 329 -8.02 27.89 25.97
N GLU A 330 -7.62 27.04 26.92
CA GLU A 330 -8.26 26.93 28.23
C GLU A 330 -8.26 28.25 28.99
N GLN A 331 -7.14 28.97 29.03
CA GLN A 331 -7.07 30.28 29.67
C GLN A 331 -8.07 31.27 29.05
N ARG A 332 -8.17 31.29 27.72
CA ARG A 332 -9.06 32.20 26.99
C ARG A 332 -10.53 31.84 27.19
N LEU A 333 -10.87 30.56 27.31
CA LEU A 333 -12.24 30.09 27.53
C LEU A 333 -12.77 30.34 28.95
N ARG A 334 -11.92 30.70 29.93
CA ARG A 334 -12.35 31.00 31.31
C ARG A 334 -13.26 32.23 31.43
N ALA A 335 -13.25 33.13 30.45
CA ALA A 335 -14.12 34.30 30.52
C ALA A 335 -15.59 33.87 30.45
N ALA A 336 -16.44 34.40 31.34
CA ALA A 336 -17.85 33.98 31.47
C ALA A 336 -18.65 34.05 30.16
N ARG A 337 -18.31 34.98 29.26
CA ARG A 337 -18.92 35.09 27.93
C ARG A 337 -18.69 33.86 27.03
N TRP A 338 -17.74 32.99 27.36
CA TRP A 338 -17.38 31.78 26.61
C TRP A 338 -17.76 30.49 27.32
N ALA A 339 -18.59 30.55 28.38
CA ALA A 339 -18.97 29.38 29.16
C ALA A 339 -19.69 28.28 28.35
N GLY A 340 -20.23 28.61 27.17
CA GLY A 340 -20.86 27.65 26.25
C GLY A 340 -19.89 26.97 25.27
N LEU A 341 -18.58 27.24 25.36
CA LEU A 341 -17.54 26.64 24.51
C LEU A 341 -16.68 25.68 25.33
N SER A 342 -16.25 24.60 24.69
CA SER A 342 -15.41 23.56 25.30
C SER A 342 -14.31 23.13 24.36
N VAL A 343 -13.17 22.71 24.92
CA VAL A 343 -12.15 22.02 24.15
C VAL A 343 -12.69 20.63 23.80
N ALA A 344 -12.76 20.35 22.51
CA ALA A 344 -13.26 19.08 21.98
C ALA A 344 -12.12 18.13 21.61
N VAL A 345 -11.02 18.66 21.06
CA VAL A 345 -9.90 17.85 20.54
C VAL A 345 -8.58 18.58 20.73
N VAL A 346 -7.52 17.84 21.05
CA VAL A 346 -6.13 18.32 20.98
C VAL A 346 -5.40 17.50 19.92
N ASN A 347 -5.18 18.08 18.73
CA ASN A 347 -4.57 17.36 17.60
C ASN A 347 -3.05 17.32 17.72
N THR A 348 -2.45 18.46 18.09
CA THR A 348 -1.00 18.64 18.21
C THR A 348 -0.70 19.60 19.37
N GLN A 349 0.59 19.82 19.65
CA GLN A 349 1.03 20.80 20.65
C GLN A 349 0.58 22.25 20.34
N THR A 350 0.21 22.53 19.09
CA THR A 350 -0.15 23.86 18.60
C THR A 350 -1.50 23.88 17.89
N SER A 351 -2.31 22.82 17.99
CA SER A 351 -3.60 22.73 17.30
C SER A 351 -4.65 22.10 18.20
N THR A 352 -5.68 22.90 18.49
CA THR A 352 -6.80 22.55 19.39
C THR A 352 -8.12 22.79 18.66
N VAL A 353 -9.12 21.95 18.89
CA VAL A 353 -10.48 22.16 18.40
C VAL A 353 -11.36 22.59 19.55
N VAL A 354 -12.09 23.68 19.35
CA VAL A 354 -13.12 24.17 20.27
C VAL A 354 -14.48 23.97 19.64
N ALA A 355 -15.46 23.60 20.45
CA ALA A 355 -16.81 23.34 20.02
C ALA A 355 -17.83 23.90 21.02
N GLY A 356 -19.04 24.17 20.53
CA GLY A 356 -20.13 24.68 21.36
C GLY A 356 -21.19 25.39 20.54
N ASP A 357 -21.85 26.38 21.14
CA ASP A 357 -22.86 27.21 20.48
C ASP A 357 -22.29 27.91 19.23
N PRO A 358 -22.99 27.86 18.07
CA PRO A 358 -22.48 28.43 16.82
C PRO A 358 -22.16 29.93 16.88
N THR A 359 -22.98 30.71 17.58
CA THR A 359 -22.82 32.17 17.66
C THR A 359 -21.61 32.51 18.53
N SER A 360 -21.54 31.91 19.71
CA SER A 360 -20.45 32.06 20.67
C SER A 360 -19.11 31.65 20.04
N LEU A 361 -19.11 30.54 19.29
CA LEU A 361 -17.91 30.06 18.62
C LEU A 361 -17.43 31.04 17.54
N GLN A 362 -18.36 31.56 16.72
CA GLN A 362 -18.04 32.53 15.68
C GLN A 362 -17.46 33.83 16.27
N GLU A 363 -18.08 34.36 17.33
CA GLU A 363 -17.58 35.54 18.02
C GLU A 363 -16.19 35.32 18.61
N TRP A 364 -15.94 34.14 19.18
CA TRP A 364 -14.65 33.77 19.75
C TRP A 364 -13.58 33.64 18.68
N THR A 365 -13.84 32.90 17.59
CA THR A 365 -12.88 32.75 16.48
C THR A 365 -12.59 34.09 15.81
N SER A 366 -13.59 34.94 15.60
CA SER A 366 -13.35 36.28 15.04
C SER A 366 -12.56 37.20 15.98
N ALA A 367 -12.61 36.97 17.31
CA ALA A 367 -11.73 37.66 18.24
C ALA A 367 -10.28 37.21 18.10
N LEU A 368 -10.06 35.91 17.96
CA LEU A 368 -8.73 35.33 17.74
C LEU A 368 -8.12 35.74 16.39
N GLU A 369 -8.90 35.74 15.32
CA GLU A 369 -8.45 36.17 14.00
C GLU A 369 -8.00 37.64 13.99
N ARG A 370 -8.69 38.51 14.74
CA ARG A 370 -8.27 39.92 14.94
C ARG A 370 -6.94 40.05 15.68
N GLU A 371 -6.57 39.04 16.46
CA GLU A 371 -5.29 38.95 17.16
C GLU A 371 -4.22 38.22 16.32
N GLY A 372 -4.54 37.84 15.08
CA GLY A 372 -3.62 37.15 14.16
C GLY A 372 -3.53 35.64 14.37
N VAL A 373 -4.44 35.03 15.13
CA VAL A 373 -4.49 33.58 15.34
C VAL A 373 -5.31 32.91 14.24
N PHE A 374 -4.74 31.89 13.58
CA PHE A 374 -5.44 31.13 12.56
C PHE A 374 -6.56 30.28 13.18
N CYS A 375 -7.77 30.47 12.66
CA CYS A 375 -8.96 29.68 12.99
C CYS A 375 -9.56 29.12 11.70
N ARG A 376 -10.09 27.89 11.76
CA ARG A 376 -10.82 27.28 10.65
C ARG A 376 -12.04 26.54 11.16
N ARG A 377 -13.23 26.96 10.71
CA ARG A 377 -14.48 26.23 10.98
C ARG A 377 -14.39 24.82 10.38
N ILE A 378 -14.80 23.84 11.17
CA ILE A 378 -14.90 22.45 10.74
C ILE A 378 -16.30 22.25 10.16
N ALA A 379 -16.40 21.50 9.06
CA ALA A 379 -17.67 21.10 8.47
C ALA A 379 -18.35 20.03 9.34
N SER A 380 -18.89 20.48 10.47
CA SER A 380 -19.67 19.71 11.44
C SER A 380 -20.76 20.62 12.00
N ASP A 381 -21.99 20.14 11.92
CA ASP A 381 -23.18 20.85 12.42
C ASP A 381 -23.56 20.42 13.85
N VAL A 382 -22.69 19.63 14.48
CA VAL A 382 -22.78 19.23 15.89
C VAL A 382 -21.53 19.66 16.64
N ALA A 383 -21.70 20.00 17.92
CA ALA A 383 -20.61 20.28 18.84
C ALA A 383 -20.19 18.99 19.58
N GLY A 384 -19.52 18.07 18.88
CA GLY A 384 -19.05 16.82 19.48
C GLY A 384 -18.05 17.06 20.62
N HIS A 385 -18.03 16.12 21.59
CA HIS A 385 -17.14 16.17 22.76
C HIS A 385 -17.39 17.34 23.72
N THR A 386 -18.61 17.88 23.75
CA THR A 386 -19.02 18.95 24.66
C THR A 386 -20.31 18.56 25.39
N PRO A 387 -20.73 19.33 26.42
CA PRO A 387 -22.03 19.15 27.07
C PRO A 387 -23.23 19.25 26.12
N SER A 388 -23.06 19.77 24.90
CA SER A 388 -24.11 19.75 23.88
C SER A 388 -24.55 18.33 23.49
N MET A 389 -23.76 17.30 23.80
CA MET A 389 -24.11 15.90 23.57
C MET A 389 -25.00 15.31 24.67
N ASP A 390 -25.08 15.93 25.85
CA ASP A 390 -25.83 15.42 27.02
C ASP A 390 -27.27 14.94 26.70
N PRO A 391 -28.07 15.64 25.85
CA PRO A 391 -29.44 15.23 25.55
C PRO A 391 -29.58 13.85 24.88
N ILE A 392 -28.52 13.33 24.25
CA ILE A 392 -28.55 12.05 23.54
C ILE A 392 -27.90 10.89 24.30
N LEU A 393 -27.21 11.18 25.41
CA LEU A 393 -26.32 10.22 26.05
C LEU A 393 -27.05 9.03 26.70
N ASP A 394 -28.22 9.25 27.29
CA ASP A 394 -29.03 8.17 27.87
C ASP A 394 -29.53 7.21 26.79
N ALA A 395 -30.02 7.76 25.67
CA ALA A 395 -30.46 6.95 24.53
C ALA A 395 -29.31 6.17 23.91
N LEU A 396 -28.11 6.76 23.83
CA LEU A 396 -26.90 6.08 23.36
C LEU A 396 -26.56 4.90 24.28
N LYS A 397 -26.48 5.13 25.59
CA LYS A 397 -26.14 4.09 26.58
C LYS A 397 -27.13 2.93 26.54
N GLN A 398 -28.43 3.21 26.46
CA GLN A 398 -29.46 2.18 26.33
C GLN A 398 -29.34 1.42 24.99
N GLY A 399 -29.14 2.15 23.90
CA GLY A 399 -28.97 1.58 22.56
C GLY A 399 -27.74 0.66 22.43
N LEU A 400 -26.69 0.88 23.24
CA LEU A 400 -25.45 0.10 23.21
C LEU A 400 -25.35 -0.98 24.30
N ALA A 401 -26.38 -1.16 25.13
CA ALA A 401 -26.33 -2.07 26.28
C ALA A 401 -26.04 -3.54 25.92
N SER A 402 -26.32 -3.98 24.69
CA SER A 402 -26.05 -5.35 24.24
C SER A 402 -24.76 -5.51 23.42
N VAL A 403 -23.94 -4.46 23.32
CA VAL A 403 -22.61 -4.58 22.69
C VAL A 403 -21.77 -5.51 23.56
N THR A 404 -21.08 -6.48 22.94
CA THR A 404 -20.25 -7.46 23.64
C THR A 404 -18.78 -7.32 23.23
N PRO A 405 -17.99 -6.50 23.94
CA PRO A 405 -16.57 -6.35 23.67
C PRO A 405 -15.79 -7.62 23.96
N ARG A 406 -14.65 -7.77 23.29
CA ARG A 406 -13.77 -8.93 23.37
C ARG A 406 -12.33 -8.45 23.49
N GLN A 407 -11.46 -9.37 23.87
CA GLN A 407 -10.03 -9.12 23.84
C GLN A 407 -9.55 -8.82 22.40
N ALA A 408 -8.84 -7.71 22.25
CA ALA A 408 -8.25 -7.26 21.01
C ALA A 408 -7.08 -8.16 20.59
N SER A 409 -7.05 -8.60 19.33
CA SER A 409 -5.88 -9.29 18.75
C SER A 409 -4.76 -8.33 18.35
N THR A 410 -5.06 -7.03 18.24
CA THR A 410 -4.09 -5.98 17.92
C THR A 410 -4.19 -4.88 18.98
N PRO A 411 -3.07 -4.46 19.62
CA PRO A 411 -3.11 -3.42 20.65
C PRO A 411 -3.76 -2.13 20.17
N MET A 412 -4.62 -1.55 21.02
CA MET A 412 -5.21 -0.23 20.81
C MET A 412 -4.71 0.75 21.86
N VAL A 413 -4.45 1.99 21.45
CA VAL A 413 -4.24 3.10 22.38
C VAL A 413 -5.46 4.01 22.30
N SER A 414 -6.19 4.11 23.41
CA SER A 414 -7.38 4.96 23.52
C SER A 414 -6.98 6.43 23.56
N THR A 415 -7.63 7.23 22.72
CA THR A 415 -7.53 8.70 22.76
C THR A 415 -8.44 9.32 23.81
N VAL A 416 -9.40 8.55 24.36
CA VAL A 416 -10.27 8.96 25.47
C VAL A 416 -9.55 8.87 26.81
N THR A 417 -8.86 7.77 27.08
CA THR A 417 -8.18 7.53 28.36
C THR A 417 -6.68 7.81 28.31
N SER A 418 -6.11 8.04 27.11
CA SER A 418 -4.67 8.19 26.89
C SER A 418 -3.84 6.98 27.35
N GLN A 419 -4.43 5.78 27.30
CA GLN A 419 -3.79 4.53 27.74
C GLN A 419 -3.99 3.40 26.72
N PRO A 420 -3.09 2.39 26.70
CA PRO A 420 -3.37 1.13 26.04
C PRO A 420 -4.60 0.46 26.64
N ILE A 421 -5.44 -0.12 25.79
CA ILE A 421 -6.65 -0.86 26.19
C ILE A 421 -6.63 -2.28 25.61
N GLN A 422 -7.22 -3.24 26.34
CA GLN A 422 -7.22 -4.65 25.95
C GLN A 422 -8.42 -5.03 25.08
N GLY A 423 -9.44 -4.18 25.00
CA GLY A 423 -10.61 -4.33 24.13
C GLY A 423 -11.89 -4.68 24.89
N GLU A 424 -11.79 -5.41 25.99
CA GLU A 424 -12.93 -5.77 26.85
C GLU A 424 -13.56 -4.54 27.52
N GLU A 425 -12.80 -3.46 27.65
CA GLU A 425 -13.26 -2.19 28.21
C GLU A 425 -14.16 -1.38 27.26
N LEU A 426 -14.31 -1.79 25.99
CA LEU A 426 -15.02 -1.04 24.93
C LEU A 426 -16.55 -1.20 24.98
N ASP A 427 -17.12 -1.12 26.18
CA ASP A 427 -18.56 -1.27 26.43
C ASP A 427 -19.38 0.00 26.13
N ALA A 428 -20.69 -0.04 26.40
CA ALA A 428 -21.56 1.12 26.24
C ALA A 428 -21.10 2.37 27.02
N ALA A 429 -20.48 2.18 28.19
CA ALA A 429 -19.98 3.29 29.01
C ALA A 429 -18.69 3.88 28.42
N TYR A 430 -17.89 3.08 27.73
CA TYR A 430 -16.76 3.57 26.95
C TYR A 430 -17.23 4.43 25.77
N TRP A 431 -18.16 3.92 24.96
CA TRP A 431 -18.68 4.68 23.80
C TRP A 431 -19.51 5.91 24.18
N TYR A 432 -20.04 5.96 25.41
CA TYR A 432 -20.58 7.18 26.00
C TYR A 432 -19.49 8.25 26.25
N ARG A 433 -18.31 7.83 26.73
CA ARG A 433 -17.20 8.74 27.03
C ARG A 433 -16.46 9.20 25.77
N ASN A 434 -16.45 8.37 24.73
CA ASN A 434 -15.84 8.62 23.42
C ASN A 434 -16.72 9.52 22.53
#